data_AF-A0A7V6RLT5-F1
#
_entry.id   AF-A0A7V6RLT5-F1
#
_cell.length_a   1.000
_cell.length_b   1.000
_cell.length_c   1.000
_cell.angle_alpha   90.00
_cell.angle_beta   90.00
_cell.angle_gamma   90.00
#
_symmetry.space_group_name_H-M   'P 1'
#
loop_
_entity.id
_entity.type
_entity.pdbx_description
1 polymer ?
#
loop_
_entity_poly.entity_id
_entity_poly.type
_entity_poly.pdbx_seq_one_letter_code
_entity_poly.pdbx_strand_id
1 'polypeptide(L)'
;MMELDVQKWRQRLEEVELLYTKLLNISCQQKDLMAAFDPDTQGQVEQLDALLQEREGLMQRIDMVSISQEEEINLLKILEQEGHTERWRLARQMQQDYQKSRQELQSVLQTIQENDQKTQDKMAEAIKELGSRLANARENVRATRAYTRYGTSSEGWFIDQKK
;
A
#
# COMPACT_ATOMS: atom_id res chain seq x y z
N MET A 1 14.16 34.02 14.05
CA MET A 1 13.99 33.02 15.12
C MET A 1 12.57 32.49 14.99
N MET A 2 12.38 31.23 14.62
CA MET A 2 11.03 30.66 14.50
C MET A 2 10.50 30.40 15.91
N GLU A 3 9.36 30.99 16.27
CA GLU A 3 8.65 30.67 17.51
C GLU A 3 8.15 29.23 17.42
N LEU A 4 8.39 28.46 18.48
CA LEU A 4 7.99 27.06 18.53
C LEU A 4 6.51 27.00 18.92
N ASP A 5 5.63 26.84 17.93
CA ASP A 5 4.19 26.73 18.16
C ASP A 5 3.85 25.32 18.64
N VAL A 6 3.79 25.18 19.98
CA VAL A 6 3.50 23.92 20.68
C VAL A 6 2.15 23.34 20.28
N GLN A 7 1.14 24.19 20.09
CA GLN A 7 -0.21 23.74 19.76
C GLN A 7 -0.27 23.17 18.35
N LYS A 8 0.32 23.87 17.39
CA LYS A 8 0.43 23.39 16.00
C LYS A 8 1.23 22.09 15.90
N TRP A 9 2.32 21.97 16.66
CA TRP A 9 3.12 20.76 16.67
C TRP A 9 2.36 19.56 17.25
N ARG A 10 1.61 19.75 18.34
CA ARG A 10 0.76 18.69 18.92
C ARG A 10 -0.34 18.25 17.98
N GLN A 11 -1.02 19.20 17.34
CA GLN A 11 -2.04 18.89 16.34
C GLN A 11 -1.49 18.06 15.18
N ARG A 12 -0.27 18.36 14.71
CA ARG A 12 0.39 17.55 13.69
C ARG A 12 0.72 16.14 14.18
N LEU A 13 1.21 15.99 15.41
CA LEU A 13 1.49 14.68 15.98
C LEU A 13 0.23 13.82 16.06
N GLU A 14 -0.87 14.39 16.57
CA GLU A 14 -2.18 13.74 16.62
C GLU A 14 -2.70 13.39 15.22
N GLU A 15 -2.51 14.27 14.23
CA GLU A 15 -2.90 13.99 12.84
C GLU A 15 -2.08 12.85 12.25
N VAL A 16 -0.75 12.80 12.48
CA VAL A 16 0.12 11.71 12.03
C VAL A 16 -0.33 10.38 12.63
N GLU A 17 -0.60 10.33 13.93
CA GLU A 17 -1.10 9.13 14.62
C GLU A 17 -2.43 8.64 14.03
N LEU A 18 -3.36 9.56 13.77
CA LEU A 18 -4.63 9.25 13.15
C LEU A 18 -4.45 8.70 11.73
N LEU A 19 -3.57 9.29 10.94
CA LEU A 19 -3.31 8.85 9.55
C LEU A 19 -2.70 7.45 9.52
N TYR A 20 -1.74 7.14 10.39
CA TYR A 20 -1.18 5.79 10.49
C TYR A 20 -2.21 4.76 11.00
N THR A 21 -3.10 5.16 11.90
CA THR A 21 -4.21 4.28 12.35
C THR A 21 -5.16 3.96 11.20
N LYS A 22 -5.48 4.96 10.36
CA LYS A 22 -6.28 4.73 9.14
C LYS A 22 -5.56 3.84 8.14
N LEU A 23 -4.25 4.06 7.96
CA LEU A 23 -3.42 3.23 7.08
C LEU A 23 -3.39 1.76 7.54
N LEU A 24 -3.30 1.53 8.85
CA LEU A 24 -3.42 0.19 9.43
C LEU A 24 -4.77 -0.46 9.13
N ASN A 25 -5.87 0.28 9.29
CA ASN A 25 -7.19 -0.25 8.95
C ASN A 25 -7.30 -0.66 7.48
N ILE A 26 -6.76 0.15 6.56
CA ILE A 26 -6.71 -0.22 5.13
C ILE A 26 -5.87 -1.47 4.93
N SER A 27 -4.68 -1.55 5.54
CA SER A 27 -3.81 -2.72 5.43
C SER A 27 -4.48 -4.01 5.95
N CYS A 28 -5.24 -3.91 7.05
CA CYS A 28 -6.07 -5.01 7.55
C CYS A 28 -7.17 -5.41 6.54
N GLN A 29 -7.91 -4.44 5.99
CA GLN A 29 -8.96 -4.69 5.00
C GLN A 29 -8.40 -5.32 3.72
N GLN A 30 -7.24 -4.85 3.24
CA GLN A 30 -6.55 -5.42 2.08
C GLN A 30 -6.15 -6.88 2.34
N LYS A 31 -5.57 -7.17 3.50
CA LYS A 31 -5.20 -8.54 3.90
C LYS A 31 -6.44 -9.45 4.00
N ASP A 32 -7.52 -8.99 4.63
CA ASP A 32 -8.75 -9.77 4.79
C ASP A 32 -9.45 -10.01 3.45
N LEU A 33 -9.48 -8.99 2.57
CA LEU A 33 -9.99 -9.12 1.21
C LEU A 33 -9.18 -10.13 0.40
N MET A 34 -7.84 -10.07 0.48
CA MET A 34 -6.95 -11.01 -0.21
C MET A 34 -7.04 -12.44 0.31
N ALA A 35 -7.39 -12.64 1.58
CA ALA A 35 -7.59 -13.98 2.14
C ALA A 35 -8.82 -14.70 1.55
N ALA A 36 -9.82 -13.94 1.11
CA ALA A 36 -11.05 -14.46 0.50
C ALA A 36 -11.18 -14.08 -1.00
N PHE A 37 -10.05 -13.72 -1.63
CA PHE A 37 -10.05 -13.18 -2.98
C PHE A 37 -10.37 -14.26 -4.01
N ASP A 38 -11.37 -13.96 -4.83
CA ASP A 38 -11.75 -14.69 -6.01
C ASP A 38 -11.69 -13.73 -7.21
N PRO A 39 -10.75 -13.94 -8.15
CA PRO A 39 -10.59 -13.06 -9.29
C PRO A 39 -11.80 -13.04 -10.25
N ASP A 40 -12.69 -14.02 -10.16
CA ASP A 40 -13.92 -14.05 -10.96
C ASP A 40 -15.02 -13.14 -10.37
N THR A 41 -14.83 -12.64 -9.14
CA THR A 41 -15.75 -11.72 -8.46
C THR A 41 -15.33 -10.25 -8.69
N GLN A 42 -15.93 -9.61 -9.69
CA GLN A 42 -15.62 -8.22 -10.08
C GLN A 42 -15.65 -7.23 -8.91
N GLY A 43 -16.61 -7.36 -7.98
CA GLY A 43 -16.72 -6.45 -6.84
C GLY A 43 -15.50 -6.47 -5.90
N GLN A 44 -14.80 -7.59 -5.79
CA GLN A 44 -13.59 -7.67 -4.95
C GLN A 44 -12.40 -6.96 -5.60
N VAL A 45 -12.30 -7.00 -6.93
CA VAL A 45 -11.26 -6.27 -7.68
C VAL A 45 -11.46 -4.76 -7.56
N GLU A 46 -12.69 -4.29 -7.73
CA GLU A 46 -13.05 -2.87 -7.57
C GLU A 46 -12.82 -2.39 -6.12
N GLN A 47 -13.17 -3.21 -5.13
CA GLN A 47 -12.90 -2.91 -3.73
C GLN A 47 -11.40 -2.82 -3.45
N LEU A 48 -10.58 -3.72 -3.99
CA LEU A 48 -9.14 -3.69 -3.82
C LEU A 48 -8.52 -2.42 -4.43
N ASP A 49 -8.96 -2.03 -5.62
CA ASP A 49 -8.51 -0.79 -6.29
C ASP A 49 -8.87 0.46 -5.46
N ALA A 50 -10.09 0.54 -4.94
CA ALA A 50 -10.52 1.62 -4.07
C ALA A 50 -9.63 1.74 -2.81
N LEU A 51 -9.31 0.60 -2.18
CA LEU A 51 -8.43 0.56 -1.01
C LEU A 51 -6.99 0.99 -1.35
N LEU A 52 -6.48 0.65 -2.53
CA LEU A 52 -5.15 1.07 -2.99
C LEU A 52 -5.09 2.59 -3.22
N GLN A 53 -6.13 3.17 -3.83
CA GLN A 53 -6.23 4.62 -4.03
C GLN A 53 -6.34 5.37 -2.71
N GLU A 54 -7.17 4.89 -1.78
CA GLU A 54 -7.30 5.49 -0.45
C GLU A 54 -5.96 5.43 0.31
N ARG A 55 -5.26 4.30 0.22
CA ARG A 55 -3.92 4.13 0.79
C ARG A 55 -2.93 5.14 0.24
N GLU A 56 -2.87 5.33 -1.07
CA GLU A 56 -1.97 6.29 -1.70
C GLU A 56 -2.25 7.72 -1.22
N GLY A 57 -3.53 8.11 -1.14
CA GLY A 57 -3.92 9.40 -0.60
C GLY A 57 -3.50 9.60 0.86
N LEU A 58 -3.57 8.56 1.70
CA LEU A 58 -3.08 8.62 3.08
C LEU A 58 -1.56 8.77 3.15
N MET A 59 -0.80 8.01 2.35
CA MET A 59 0.67 8.11 2.33
C MET A 59 1.12 9.52 1.95
N GLN A 60 0.52 10.11 0.91
CA GLN A 60 0.81 11.49 0.51
C GLN A 60 0.51 12.50 1.63
N ARG A 61 -0.60 12.33 2.36
CA ARG A 61 -0.92 13.19 3.51
C ARG A 61 0.08 13.03 4.64
N ILE A 62 0.49 11.79 4.96
CA ILE A 62 1.51 11.52 5.98
C ILE A 62 2.80 12.26 5.63
N ASP A 63 3.26 12.19 4.38
CA ASP A 63 4.47 12.89 3.94
C ASP A 63 4.36 14.42 4.12
N MET A 64 3.16 14.99 3.95
CA MET A 64 2.91 16.42 4.11
C MET A 64 2.87 16.90 5.58
N VAL A 65 2.34 16.07 6.49
CA VAL A 65 2.11 16.47 7.89
C VAL A 65 3.15 15.95 8.87
N SER A 66 4.01 15.04 8.42
CA SER A 66 5.09 14.50 9.24
C SER A 66 6.00 15.61 9.76
N ILE A 67 6.43 15.46 11.02
CA ILE A 67 7.38 16.38 11.64
C ILE A 67 8.67 16.32 10.83
N SER A 68 9.13 17.49 10.38
CA SER A 68 10.31 17.53 9.54
C SER A 68 11.57 17.27 10.37
N GLN A 69 12.60 16.73 9.73
CA GLN A 69 13.90 16.54 10.37
C GLN A 69 14.48 17.87 10.91
N GLU A 70 14.17 18.99 10.26
CA GLU A 70 14.59 20.32 10.70
C GLU A 70 13.89 20.75 12.00
N GLU A 71 12.59 20.44 12.14
CA GLU A 71 11.83 20.69 13.37
C GLU A 71 12.36 19.86 14.55
N GLU A 72 12.70 18.59 14.31
CA GLU A 72 13.33 17.72 15.31
C GLU A 72 14.71 18.25 15.75
N ILE A 73 15.56 18.66 14.80
CA ILE A 73 16.88 19.26 15.10
C ILE A 73 16.72 20.55 15.92
N ASN A 74 15.73 21.38 15.60
CA ASN A 74 15.49 22.62 16.33
C ASN A 74 15.02 22.38 17.78
N LEU A 75 14.19 21.35 18.00
CA LEU A 75 13.81 20.89 19.34
C LEU A 75 15.05 20.45 20.15
N LEU A 76 15.93 19.65 19.55
CA LEU A 76 17.15 19.17 20.19
C LEU A 76 18.10 20.32 20.56
N LYS A 77 18.28 21.31 19.68
CA LYS A 77 19.09 22.51 19.97
C LYS A 77 18.58 23.31 21.16
N ILE A 78 17.27 23.38 21.37
CA ILE A 78 16.67 24.07 22.53
C ILE A 78 16.94 23.27 23.81
N LEU A 79 16.92 21.95 23.73
CA LEU A 79 17.18 21.06 24.85
C LEU A 79 18.65 21.08 25.30
N GLU A 80 19.58 21.28 24.36
CA GLU A 80 21.02 21.42 24.61
C GLU A 80 21.39 22.72 25.35
N GLN A 81 20.56 23.76 25.26
CA GLN A 81 20.79 25.05 25.92
C GLN A 81 20.46 25.02 27.42
N GLU A 82 20.86 23.96 28.13
CA GLU A 82 20.54 23.67 29.54
C GLU A 82 20.27 24.93 30.38
N GLY A 83 19.00 25.14 30.66
CA GLY A 83 18.53 26.25 31.47
C GLY A 83 17.09 25.98 31.78
N HIS A 84 16.73 25.89 33.06
CA HIS A 84 15.39 25.60 33.58
C HIS A 84 14.33 26.69 33.25
N THR A 85 14.40 27.24 32.04
CA THR A 85 13.45 28.16 31.45
C THR A 85 12.18 27.42 31.05
N GLU A 86 11.08 28.16 30.95
CA GLU A 86 9.80 27.62 30.51
C GLU A 86 9.89 27.01 29.10
N ARG A 87 10.65 27.65 28.21
CA ARG A 87 10.90 27.16 26.84
C ARG A 87 11.57 25.79 26.82
N TRP A 88 12.54 25.55 27.70
CA TRP A 88 13.21 24.25 27.83
C TRP A 88 12.25 23.17 28.35
N ARG A 89 11.40 23.49 29.34
CA ARG A 89 10.40 22.56 29.87
C ARG A 89 9.40 22.13 28.80
N LEU A 90 8.91 23.09 28.01
CA LEU A 90 8.00 22.83 26.90
C LEU A 90 8.65 21.97 25.82
N ALA A 91 9.88 22.30 25.40
CA ALA A 91 10.63 21.49 24.43
C ALA A 91 10.85 20.05 24.93
N ARG A 92 11.11 19.87 26.23
CA ARG A 92 11.30 18.54 26.84
C ARG A 92 10.02 17.73 26.83
N GLN A 93 8.89 18.35 27.14
CA GLN A 93 7.58 17.70 27.07
C GLN A 93 7.25 17.28 25.64
N MET A 94 7.46 18.16 24.66
CA MET A 94 7.23 17.84 23.25
C MET A 94 8.11 16.69 22.77
N GLN A 95 9.39 16.66 23.16
CA GLN A 95 10.28 15.55 22.84
C GLN A 95 9.78 14.23 23.44
N GLN A 96 9.30 14.23 24.68
CA GLN A 96 8.74 13.04 25.32
C GLN A 96 7.47 12.55 24.60
N ASP A 97 6.55 13.47 24.29
CA ASP A 97 5.33 13.17 23.54
C ASP A 97 5.68 12.58 22.16
N TYR A 98 6.67 13.16 21.46
CA TYR A 98 7.16 12.66 20.19
C TYR A 98 7.74 11.26 20.28
N GLN A 99 8.60 11.01 21.28
CA GLN A 99 9.24 9.71 21.46
C GLN A 99 8.22 8.62 21.76
N LYS A 100 7.22 8.93 22.59
CA LYS A 100 6.11 8.02 22.88
C LYS A 100 5.33 7.70 21.60
N SER A 101 4.93 8.73 20.87
CA SER A 101 4.23 8.58 19.58
C SER A 101 5.03 7.73 18.59
N ARG A 102 6.34 7.97 18.46
CA ARG A 102 7.22 7.17 17.60
C ARG A 102 7.27 5.69 17.98
N GLN A 103 7.30 5.38 19.27
CA GLN A 103 7.28 3.99 19.74
C GLN A 103 5.95 3.30 19.40
N GLU A 104 4.83 3.98 19.63
CA GLU A 104 3.50 3.46 19.28
C GLU A 104 3.37 3.27 17.76
N LEU A 105 3.77 4.27 16.97
CA LEU A 105 3.78 4.22 15.51
C LEU A 105 4.70 3.13 14.95
N GLN A 106 5.81 2.82 15.61
CA GLN A 106 6.69 1.72 15.20
C GLN A 106 5.96 0.37 15.25
N SER A 107 5.15 0.13 16.28
CA SER A 107 4.34 -1.09 16.38
C SER A 107 3.27 -1.17 15.28
N VAL A 108 2.65 -0.03 14.96
CA VAL A 108 1.65 0.09 13.89
C VAL A 108 2.28 -0.20 12.53
N LEU A 109 3.44 0.42 12.26
CA LEU A 109 4.20 0.21 11.03
C LEU A 109 4.63 -1.26 10.84
N GLN A 110 5.08 -1.91 11.90
CA GLN A 110 5.43 -3.33 11.84
C GLN A 110 4.19 -4.17 11.47
N THR A 111 3.04 -3.88 12.08
CA THR A 111 1.79 -4.59 11.76
C THR A 111 1.36 -4.37 10.31
N ILE A 112 1.48 -3.13 9.81
CA ILE A 112 1.23 -2.81 8.40
C ILE A 112 2.16 -3.62 7.49
N GLN A 113 3.46 -3.66 7.77
CA GLN A 113 4.42 -4.43 6.99
C GLN A 113 4.09 -5.92 6.95
N GLU A 114 3.71 -6.51 8.09
CA GLU A 114 3.31 -7.92 8.15
C GLU A 114 2.03 -8.22 7.34
N ASN A 115 1.05 -7.32 7.40
CA ASN A 115 -0.19 -7.43 6.62
C ASN A 115 0.07 -7.24 5.12
N ASP A 116 0.93 -6.30 4.76
CA ASP A 116 1.30 -6.01 3.38
C ASP A 116 2.05 -7.19 2.76
N GLN A 117 2.97 -7.81 3.50
CA GLN A 117 3.66 -9.01 3.02
C GLN A 117 2.67 -10.13 2.70
N LYS A 118 1.72 -10.39 3.62
CA LYS A 118 0.68 -11.40 3.41
C LYS A 118 -0.20 -11.08 2.20
N THR A 119 -0.54 -9.81 2.02
CA THR A 119 -1.34 -9.31 0.90
C THR A 119 -0.58 -9.50 -0.42
N GLN A 120 0.70 -9.17 -0.46
CA GLN A 120 1.58 -9.34 -1.62
C GLN A 120 1.75 -10.81 -1.99
N ASP A 121 1.99 -11.68 -1.02
CA ASP A 121 2.12 -13.13 -1.24
C ASP A 121 0.85 -13.69 -1.88
N LYS A 122 -0.33 -13.33 -1.35
CA LYS A 122 -1.63 -13.74 -1.89
C LYS A 122 -1.89 -13.18 -3.28
N MET A 123 -1.50 -11.93 -3.53
CA MET A 123 -1.64 -11.32 -4.85
C MET A 123 -0.77 -12.03 -5.88
N ALA A 124 0.47 -12.40 -5.52
CA ALA A 124 1.37 -13.16 -6.39
C ALA A 124 0.81 -14.57 -6.70
N GLU A 125 0.21 -15.25 -5.71
CA GLU A 125 -0.49 -16.52 -5.91
C GLU A 125 -1.65 -16.37 -6.91
N ALA A 126 -2.50 -15.36 -6.72
CA ALA A 126 -3.65 -15.11 -7.61
C ALA A 126 -3.21 -14.80 -9.04
N ILE A 127 -2.17 -13.98 -9.24
CA ILE A 127 -1.61 -13.67 -10.56
C ILE A 127 -1.08 -14.94 -11.23
N LYS A 128 -0.39 -15.81 -10.49
CA LYS A 128 0.13 -17.08 -11.01
C LYS A 128 -1.00 -18.02 -11.44
N GLU A 129 -2.06 -18.12 -10.65
CA GLU A 129 -3.23 -18.93 -11.00
C GLU A 129 -3.92 -18.41 -12.26
N LEU A 130 -4.18 -17.11 -12.35
CA LEU A 130 -4.76 -16.47 -13.54
C LEU A 130 -3.89 -16.69 -14.78
N GLY A 131 -2.56 -16.60 -14.64
CA GLY A 131 -1.61 -16.90 -15.71
C GLY A 131 -1.72 -18.35 -16.19
N SER A 132 -1.88 -19.31 -15.28
CA SER A 132 -2.08 -20.72 -15.62
C SER A 132 -3.43 -20.96 -16.32
N ARG A 133 -4.51 -20.34 -15.83
CA ARG A 133 -5.84 -20.39 -16.47
C ARG A 133 -5.78 -19.83 -17.90
N LEU A 134 -5.08 -18.72 -18.12
CA LEU A 134 -4.89 -18.13 -19.45
C LEU A 134 -4.10 -19.04 -20.39
N ALA A 135 -3.04 -19.69 -19.90
CA ALA A 135 -2.26 -20.65 -20.69
C ALA A 135 -3.13 -21.84 -21.12
N ASN A 136 -3.89 -22.41 -20.19
CA ASN A 136 -4.83 -23.51 -20.46
C ASN A 136 -5.92 -23.09 -21.46
N ALA A 137 -6.47 -21.88 -21.33
CA ALA A 137 -7.45 -21.36 -22.28
C ALA A 137 -6.86 -21.22 -23.70
N ARG A 138 -5.61 -20.78 -23.82
CA ARG A 138 -4.90 -20.70 -25.12
C ARG A 138 -4.65 -22.08 -25.72
N GLU A 139 -4.25 -23.05 -24.90
CA GLU A 139 -4.09 -24.44 -25.33
C GLU A 139 -5.42 -25.04 -25.78
N ASN A 140 -6.49 -24.81 -25.02
CA ASN A 140 -7.84 -25.23 -25.40
C ASN A 140 -8.27 -24.60 -26.73
N VAL A 141 -8.06 -23.30 -26.95
CA VAL A 141 -8.35 -22.66 -28.25
C VAL A 141 -7.52 -23.28 -29.38
N ARG A 142 -6.24 -23.60 -29.15
CA ARG A 142 -5.40 -24.30 -30.13
C ARG A 142 -5.93 -25.70 -30.42
N ALA A 143 -6.30 -26.46 -29.39
CA ALA A 143 -6.88 -27.79 -29.51
C ALA A 143 -8.22 -27.74 -30.26
N THR A 144 -9.15 -26.84 -29.88
CA THR A 144 -10.42 -26.64 -30.57
C THR A 144 -10.21 -26.27 -32.04
N ARG A 145 -9.23 -25.41 -32.37
CA ARG A 145 -8.87 -25.11 -33.76
C ARG A 145 -8.31 -26.32 -34.52
N ALA A 146 -7.54 -27.18 -33.86
CA ALA A 146 -7.08 -28.42 -34.46
C ALA A 146 -8.28 -29.35 -34.74
N TYR A 147 -9.13 -29.62 -33.75
CA TYR A 147 -10.27 -30.52 -33.90
C TYR A 147 -11.34 -30.00 -34.89
N THR A 148 -11.61 -28.70 -34.93
CA THR A 148 -12.55 -28.13 -35.91
C THR A 148 -11.99 -28.10 -37.33
N ARG A 149 -10.67 -28.01 -37.52
CA ARG A 149 -10.03 -28.16 -38.85
C ARG A 149 -9.98 -29.59 -39.36
N TYR A 150 -10.12 -30.60 -38.50
CA TYR A 150 -10.18 -32.01 -38.90
C TYR A 150 -11.59 -32.49 -39.28
N GLY A 151 -12.62 -31.63 -39.21
CA GLY A 151 -14.02 -32.00 -39.45
C GLY A 151 -14.68 -31.41 -40.71
N THR A 152 -14.07 -30.43 -41.40
CA THR A 152 -14.61 -29.89 -42.66
C THR A 152 -13.81 -30.44 -43.84
N SER A 153 -14.22 -31.58 -44.36
CA SER A 153 -13.90 -31.94 -45.75
C SER A 153 -14.82 -31.15 -46.68
N SER A 154 -14.30 -30.10 -47.32
CA SER A 154 -14.42 -29.91 -48.78
C SER A 154 -13.69 -28.65 -49.25
N GLU A 155 -12.76 -28.87 -50.18
CA GLU A 155 -12.33 -27.97 -51.26
C GLU A 155 -11.33 -26.84 -50.96
N GLY A 156 -10.19 -26.89 -51.66
CA GLY A 156 -9.32 -25.74 -51.82
C GLY A 156 -7.80 -25.97 -51.90
N TRP A 157 -7.31 -27.19 -52.18
CA TRP A 157 -5.91 -27.36 -52.61
C TRP A 157 -5.77 -26.94 -54.08
N PHE A 158 -5.76 -25.63 -54.35
CA PHE A 158 -5.27 -25.12 -55.63
C PHE A 158 -3.76 -24.88 -55.51
N ILE A 159 -2.98 -25.85 -56.00
CA ILE A 159 -1.59 -25.62 -56.40
C ILE A 159 -1.65 -25.12 -57.83
N ASP A 160 -1.50 -23.79 -58.02
CA ASP A 160 -1.24 -23.21 -59.34
C ASP A 160 0.26 -23.41 -59.66
N GLN A 161 0.60 -24.53 -60.32
CA GLN A 161 1.86 -24.67 -61.01
C GLN A 161 1.73 -24.07 -62.41
N LYS A 162 2.13 -22.81 -62.56
CA LYS A 162 2.32 -22.20 -63.89
C LYS A 162 3.56 -22.79 -64.57
N LYS A 163 3.35 -23.26 -65.80
CA LYS A 163 4.35 -23.65 -66.79
C LYS A 163 5.20 -22.47 -67.24
#